data_AF-A0A343JAI4-F1
#
_entry.id   AF-A0A343JAI4-F1
#
_cell.length_a   1.000
_cell.length_b   1.000
_cell.length_c   1.000
_cell.angle_alpha   90.00
_cell.angle_beta   90.00
_cell.angle_gamma   90.00
#
_symmetry.space_group_name_H-M   'P 1'
#
loop_
_entity.id
_entity.type
_entity.pdbx_description
1 polymer ?
#
loop_
_entity_poly.entity_id
_entity_poly.type
_entity_poly.pdbx_seq_one_letter_code
_entity_poly.pdbx_strand_id
1 'polypeptide(L)' 'MNGETLESIKRKIQENINYAKENNLKKVSAIMIFQQENTKMEVLSWLIMEGYKVSLKREEADILTIEW' A
#
# COMPACT_ATOMS: atom_id res chain seq x y z
N MET A 1 -7.85 -17.75 -12.29
CA MET A 1 -7.26 -17.09 -11.10
C MET A 1 -8.17 -15.93 -10.73
N ASN A 2 -8.82 -15.96 -9.57
CA ASN A 2 -9.58 -14.81 -9.09
C ASN A 2 -8.55 -13.78 -8.60
N GLY A 3 -8.47 -12.62 -9.26
CA GLY A 3 -7.58 -11.54 -8.84
C GLY A 3 -7.92 -11.07 -7.41
N GLU A 4 -6.94 -10.50 -6.71
CA GLU A 4 -7.21 -9.89 -5.41
C GLU A 4 -8.15 -8.69 -5.56
N THR A 5 -9.18 -8.62 -4.71
CA THR A 5 -10.09 -7.48 -4.67
C THR A 5 -9.41 -6.28 -4.02
N LEU A 6 -9.85 -5.06 -4.34
CA LEU A 6 -9.36 -3.83 -3.72
C LEU A 6 -9.44 -3.90 -2.18
N GLU A 7 -10.53 -4.45 -1.64
CA GLU A 7 -10.71 -4.61 -0.20
C GLU A 7 -9.68 -5.56 0.43
N SER A 8 -9.36 -6.67 -0.26
CA SER A 8 -8.31 -7.59 0.19
C SER A 8 -6.95 -6.89 0.26
N ILE A 9 -6.64 -6.04 -0.73
CA ILE A 9 -5.40 -5.27 -0.78
C ILE A 9 -5.36 -4.27 0.39
N LYS A 10 -6.44 -3.49 0.60
CA LYS A 10 -6.54 -2.54 1.71
C LYS A 10 -6.36 -3.21 3.06
N ARG A 11 -7.00 -4.37 3.27
CA ARG A 11 -6.87 -5.15 4.51
C ARG A 11 -5.42 -5.58 4.75
N LYS A 12 -4.75 -6.17 3.76
CA LYS A 12 -3.33 -6.58 3.90
C LYS A 12 -2.41 -5.39 4.20
N ILE A 13 -2.66 -4.24 3.60
CA ILE A 13 -1.89 -3.03 3.88
C ILE A 13 -2.10 -2.59 5.34
N GLN A 14 -3.34 -2.56 5.83
CA GLN A 14 -3.62 -2.22 7.23
C GLN A 14 -2.99 -3.21 8.22
N GLU A 15 -3.07 -4.52 7.94
CA GLU A 15 -2.43 -5.54 8.77
C GLU A 15 -0.92 -5.31 8.91
N ASN A 16 -0.23 -4.99 7.81
CA ASN A 16 1.20 -4.69 7.85
C ASN A 16 1.52 -3.37 8.57
N ILE A 17 0.69 -2.34 8.41
CA ILE A 17 0.85 -1.07 9.14
C ILE A 17 0.66 -1.30 10.64
N ASN A 18 -0.35 -2.06 11.05
CA ASN A 18 -0.62 -2.36 12.45
C ASN A 18 0.54 -3.16 13.06
N TYR A 19 0.99 -4.21 12.38
CA TYR A 19 2.16 -4.98 12.79
C TYR A 19 3.39 -4.09 12.93
N ALA A 20 3.66 -3.21 11.96
CA ALA A 20 4.78 -2.30 12.03
C ALA A 20 4.67 -1.30 13.21
N LYS A 21 3.48 -0.76 13.48
CA LYS A 21 3.21 0.11 14.64
C LYS A 21 3.42 -0.62 15.97
N GLU A 22 2.94 -1.86 16.09
CA GLU A 22 3.16 -2.71 17.27
C GLU A 22 4.65 -2.99 17.53
N ASN A 23 5.47 -2.98 16.46
CA ASN A 23 6.91 -3.16 16.52
C ASN A 23 7.70 -1.82 16.56
N ASN A 24 7.05 -0.69 16.88
CA ASN A 24 7.67 0.65 16.94
C ASN A 24 8.36 1.11 15.64
N LEU A 25 7.95 0.58 14.49
CA LEU A 25 8.39 1.07 13.18
C LEU A 25 7.56 2.29 12.79
N LYS A 26 8.08 3.10 11.85
CA LYS A 26 7.44 4.34 11.37
C LYS A 26 7.00 4.28 9.90
N LYS A 27 7.30 3.18 9.22
CA LYS A 27 7.00 3.01 7.80
C LYS A 27 6.90 1.54 7.40
N VAL A 28 6.17 1.31 6.30
CA VAL A 28 6.13 0.06 5.55
C VAL A 28 6.48 0.35 4.09
N SER A 29 7.27 -0.52 3.48
CA SER A 29 7.50 -0.49 2.03
C SER A 29 7.01 -1.80 1.41
N ALA A 30 6.33 -1.71 0.27
CA ALA A 30 5.75 -2.83 -0.45
C ALA A 30 6.04 -2.74 -1.94
N ILE A 31 6.32 -3.87 -2.58
CA ILE A 31 6.40 -3.99 -4.03
C ILE A 31 4.98 -4.20 -4.55
N MET A 32 4.55 -3.32 -5.44
CA MET A 32 3.19 -3.32 -5.98
C MET A 32 3.21 -3.87 -7.40
N ILE A 33 2.53 -5.01 -7.59
CA ILE A 33 2.30 -5.61 -8.90
C ILE A 33 0.81 -5.53 -9.18
N PHE A 34 0.37 -4.45 -9.82
CA PHE A 34 -1.02 -4.33 -10.26
C PHE A 34 -1.16 -4.75 -11.71
N GLN A 35 -2.18 -5.56 -11.99
CA GLN A 35 -2.61 -5.85 -13.36
C GLN A 35 -3.41 -4.67 -13.96
N GLN A 36 -3.96 -3.79 -13.13
CA GLN A 36 -4.80 -2.66 -13.54
C GLN A 36 -4.36 -1.36 -12.86
N GLU A 37 -4.06 -0.32 -13.65
CA GLU A 37 -3.60 0.99 -13.15
C GLU A 37 -4.66 1.68 -12.25
N ASN A 38 -5.95 1.45 -12.50
CA ASN A 38 -7.04 2.04 -11.70
C ASN A 38 -6.98 1.60 -10.24
N THR A 39 -6.74 0.30 -9.98
CA THR A 39 -6.61 -0.23 -8.62
C THR A 39 -5.45 0.41 -7.87
N LYS A 40 -4.34 0.69 -8.56
CA LYS A 40 -3.19 1.40 -7.96
C LYS A 40 -3.59 2.79 -7.49
N MET A 41 -4.26 3.56 -8.35
CA MET A 41 -4.68 4.92 -8.02
C MET A 41 -5.66 4.94 -6.86
N GLU A 42 -6.61 4.00 -6.80
CA GLU A 42 -7.56 3.89 -5.69
C GLU A 42 -6.89 3.58 -4.35
N VAL A 43 -5.87 2.70 -4.35
CA VAL A 43 -5.08 2.40 -3.13
C VAL A 43 -4.30 3.64 -2.68
N LEU A 44 -3.64 4.35 -3.60
CA LEU A 44 -2.90 5.57 -3.28
C LEU A 44 -3.81 6.66 -2.71
N SER A 45 -4.94 6.92 -3.37
CA SER A 45 -5.92 7.92 -2.91
C SER A 45 -6.46 7.57 -1.53
N TRP A 46 -6.79 6.29 -1.29
CA TRP A 46 -7.24 5.83 0.01
C TRP A 46 -6.19 6.06 1.10
N LEU A 47 -4.92 5.69 0.88
CA LEU A 47 -3.86 5.90 1.86
C LEU A 47 -3.67 7.38 2.21
N ILE A 48 -3.73 8.26 1.21
CA ILE A 48 -3.63 9.71 1.43
C ILE A 48 -4.84 10.23 2.25
N MET A 49 -6.05 9.74 1.95
CA MET A 49 -7.26 10.11 2.69
C MET A 49 -7.21 9.68 4.16
N GLU A 50 -6.57 8.54 4.46
CA GLU A 50 -6.34 8.06 5.83
C GLU A 50 -5.22 8.84 6.56
N GLY A 51 -4.57 9.81 5.90
CA GLY A 51 -3.55 10.67 6.49
C GLY A 51 -2.13 10.11 6.41
N TYR A 52 -1.89 9.04 5.66
CA TYR A 52 -0.54 8.51 5.46
C TYR A 52 0.28 9.39 4.51
N LYS A 53 1.57 9.50 4.78
CA LYS A 53 2.54 10.02 3.82
C LYS A 53 2.93 8.89 2.88
N VAL A 54 2.67 9.06 1.60
CA VAL A 54 2.86 8.02 0.58
C VAL A 54 3.91 8.44 -0.44
N SER A 55 4.81 7.52 -0.80
CA SER A 55 5.74 7.67 -1.91
C SER A 55 5.66 6.45 -2.82
N LEU A 56 5.58 6.69 -4.13
CA LEU A 56 5.65 5.63 -5.15
C LEU A 56 6.89 5.86 -6.02
N LYS A 57 7.83 4.93 -5.99
CA LYS A 57 9.02 4.93 -6.86
C LYS A 57 8.83 3.92 -7.98
N ARG A 58 8.94 4.35 -9.23
CA ARG A 58 8.90 3.47 -10.40
C ARG A 58 10.33 3.10 -10.81
N GLU A 59 10.71 1.84 -10.64
CA GLU A 59 11.97 1.28 -11.17
C GLU A 59 11.66 0.06 -12.03
N GLU A 60 12.29 -1.08 -11.78
CA GLU A 60 11.91 -2.38 -12.37
C GLU A 60 10.53 -2.86 -11.87
N ALA A 61 10.10 -2.35 -10.71
CA ALA A 61 8.77 -2.50 -10.15
C ALA A 61 8.32 -1.21 -9.45
N ASP A 62 7.01 -1.08 -9.22
CA ASP A 62 6.41 0.01 -8.46
C ASP A 62 6.62 -0.24 -6.95
N ILE A 63 7.45 0.56 -6.29
CA ILE A 63 7.71 0.46 -4.84
C ILE A 63 6.90 1.53 -4.11
N LEU A 64 5.91 1.08 -3.32
CA LEU A 64 5.12 1.91 -2.44
C LEU A 64 5.80 2.01 -1.07
N THR A 65 5.99 3.21 -0.55
CA THR A 65 6.35 3.46 0.84
C THR A 65 5.23 4.24 1.52
N ILE A 66 4.84 3.78 2.71
CA ILE A 66 3.77 4.34 3.55
C ILE A 66 4.39 4.71 4.90
N GLU A 67 4.28 5.96 5.31
CA GLU A 67 4.77 6.50 6.58
C GLU A 67 3.62 7.14 7.36
N TRP A 68 3.71 7.15 8.70
CA TRP A 68 2.74 7.76 9.62
C TRP A 68 3.41 8.58 10.72
#